data_AF-A0A843CEL4-F1
#
_entry.id   AF-A0A843CEL4-F1
#
_cell.length_a   1.000
_cell.length_b   1.000
_cell.length_c   1.000
_cell.angle_alpha   90.00
_cell.angle_beta   90.00
_cell.angle_gamma   90.00
#
_symmetry.space_group_name_H-M   'P 1'
#
loop_
_entity.id
_entity.type
_entity.pdbx_description
1 polymer ?
#
loop_
_entity_poly.entity_id
_entity_poly.type
_entity_poly.pdbx_seq_one_letter_code
_entity_poly.pdbx_strand_id
1 'polypeptide(L)'
;MESSTEIRRAFGFLFICVSIAVVAGAILSEIIFLNKLPFYYHGVAWVGSFGVIIASNFKRFAKILPMIRQRMKNSVKWPPHISAINGICWAGPFVAIGVFPSFLQYLILLGIGLGNLSTYLIMKKFSNQDNKEQMIVGCIALASIPVAIFIDTRLVTLQDVAVVFSRILIAISYAAGGIYARR
;
A
#
# COMPACT_ATOMS: atom_id res chain seq x y z
N MET A 1 4.44 25.82 12.34
CA MET A 1 4.77 24.41 12.66
C MET A 1 3.49 23.63 12.46
N GLU A 2 3.39 22.80 11.41
CA GLU A 2 2.16 22.04 11.14
C GLU A 2 1.85 21.07 12.28
N SER A 3 0.58 20.95 12.65
CA SER A 3 0.19 20.11 13.78
C SER A 3 0.31 18.62 13.42
N SER A 4 0.62 17.77 14.42
CA SER A 4 0.66 16.31 14.24
C SER A 4 -0.63 15.76 13.62
N THR A 5 -1.77 16.37 13.95
CA THR A 5 -3.09 16.06 13.40
C THR A 5 -3.21 16.36 11.91
N GLU A 6 -2.68 17.48 11.42
CA GLU A 6 -2.69 17.82 9.99
C GLU A 6 -1.83 16.86 9.17
N ILE A 7 -0.64 16.51 9.69
CA ILE A 7 0.23 15.51 9.06
C ILE A 7 -0.49 14.14 9.01
N ARG A 8 -1.16 13.74 10.09
CA ARG A 8 -1.96 12.50 10.10
C ARG A 8 -3.04 12.55 9.01
N ARG A 9 -3.82 13.63 8.94
CA ARG A 9 -4.87 13.82 7.92
C ARG A 9 -4.32 13.83 6.49
N ALA A 10 -3.12 14.37 6.27
CA ALA A 10 -2.42 14.33 5.00
C ALA A 10 -2.11 12.88 4.56
N PHE A 11 -1.57 12.07 5.47
CA PHE A 11 -1.38 10.63 5.21
C PHE A 11 -2.70 9.90 5.03
N GLY A 12 -3.74 10.28 5.78
CA GLY A 12 -5.08 9.73 5.60
C GLY A 12 -5.62 9.97 4.20
N PHE A 13 -5.48 11.18 3.68
CA PHE A 13 -5.83 11.47 2.30
C PHE A 13 -5.00 10.65 1.29
N LEU A 14 -3.68 10.58 1.48
CA LEU A 14 -2.80 9.77 0.63
C LEU A 14 -3.28 8.30 0.59
N PHE A 15 -3.60 7.71 1.73
CA PHE A 15 -4.04 6.31 1.82
C PHE A 15 -5.38 6.08 1.12
N ILE A 16 -6.33 7.00 1.21
CA ILE A 16 -7.57 6.93 0.43
C ILE A 16 -7.28 6.97 -1.08
N CYS A 17 -6.39 7.87 -1.52
CA CYS A 17 -6.01 7.93 -2.94
C CYS A 17 -5.35 6.63 -3.41
N VAL A 18 -4.45 6.05 -2.61
CA VAL A 18 -3.81 4.75 -2.91
C VAL A 18 -4.87 3.65 -3.01
N SER A 19 -5.82 3.59 -2.07
CA SER A 19 -6.91 2.62 -2.09
C SER A 19 -7.72 2.70 -3.38
N ILE A 20 -8.17 3.89 -3.77
CA ILE A 20 -8.96 4.09 -5.00
C ILE A 20 -8.13 3.70 -6.24
N ALA A 21 -6.86 4.11 -6.31
CA ALA A 21 -6.00 3.78 -7.43
C ALA A 21 -5.76 2.27 -7.56
N VAL A 22 -5.58 1.56 -6.44
CA VAL A 22 -5.41 0.10 -6.41
C VAL A 22 -6.67 -0.62 -6.89
N VAL A 23 -7.86 -0.19 -6.46
CA VAL A 23 -9.14 -0.77 -6.94
C VAL A 23 -9.30 -0.54 -8.44
N ALA A 24 -9.09 0.70 -8.90
CA ALA A 24 -9.20 1.04 -10.32
C ALA A 24 -8.21 0.22 -11.17
N GLY A 25 -6.95 0.14 -10.75
CA GLY A 25 -5.92 -0.64 -11.44
C GLY A 25 -6.22 -2.15 -11.45
N ALA A 26 -6.80 -2.68 -10.37
CA ALA A 26 -7.23 -4.08 -10.29
C ALA A 26 -8.38 -4.37 -11.26
N ILE A 27 -9.44 -3.56 -11.25
CA ILE A 27 -10.61 -3.73 -12.12
C ILE A 27 -10.22 -3.56 -13.59
N LEU A 28 -9.44 -2.53 -13.92
CA LEU A 28 -8.97 -2.32 -15.30
C LEU A 28 -8.06 -3.46 -15.76
N SER A 29 -7.21 -3.99 -14.88
CA SER A 29 -6.41 -5.18 -15.20
C SER A 29 -7.28 -6.40 -15.51
N GLU A 30 -8.36 -6.59 -14.76
CA GLU A 30 -9.31 -7.69 -15.01
C GLU A 30 -10.01 -7.51 -16.36
N ILE A 31 -10.46 -6.30 -16.69
CA ILE A 31 -11.05 -5.99 -18.00
C ILE A 31 -10.05 -6.30 -19.13
N ILE A 32 -8.79 -5.91 -18.99
CA ILE A 32 -7.73 -6.19 -19.97
C ILE A 32 -7.57 -7.70 -20.17
N PHE A 33 -7.53 -8.46 -19.07
CA PHE A 33 -7.40 -9.91 -19.08
C PHE A 33 -8.59 -10.58 -19.78
N LEU A 34 -9.81 -10.23 -19.39
CA LEU A 34 -11.05 -10.78 -19.98
C LEU A 34 -11.18 -10.48 -21.47
N ASN A 35 -10.65 -9.34 -21.93
CA ASN A 35 -10.65 -8.95 -23.33
C ASN A 35 -9.41 -9.45 -24.10
N LYS A 36 -8.53 -10.25 -23.48
CA LYS A 36 -7.31 -10.81 -24.08
C LYS A 36 -6.42 -9.73 -24.71
N LEU A 37 -6.39 -8.54 -24.11
CA LEU A 37 -5.58 -7.44 -24.60
C LEU A 37 -4.10 -7.69 -24.30
N PRO A 38 -3.17 -7.14 -25.11
CA PRO A 38 -1.74 -7.28 -24.89
C PRO A 38 -1.28 -6.87 -23.48
N PHE A 39 -0.27 -7.58 -22.95
CA PHE A 39 0.21 -7.40 -21.56
C PHE A 39 0.59 -5.96 -21.19
N TYR A 40 1.13 -5.16 -22.13
CA TYR A 40 1.53 -3.79 -21.85
C TYR A 40 0.38 -2.89 -21.39
N TYR A 41 -0.88 -3.24 -21.72
CA TYR A 41 -2.05 -2.51 -21.23
C TYR A 41 -2.21 -2.60 -19.71
N HIS A 42 -1.72 -3.65 -19.05
CA HIS A 42 -1.71 -3.70 -17.58
C HIS A 42 -0.86 -2.57 -17.01
N GLY A 43 0.32 -2.30 -17.59
CA GLY A 43 1.16 -1.17 -17.21
C GLY A 43 0.43 0.17 -17.38
N VAL A 44 -0.25 0.34 -18.52
CA VAL A 44 -1.06 1.54 -18.80
C VAL A 44 -2.20 1.70 -17.79
N ALA A 45 -2.90 0.61 -17.43
CA ALA A 45 -3.97 0.65 -16.44
C ALA A 45 -3.47 1.07 -15.06
N TRP A 46 -2.35 0.53 -14.61
CA TRP A 46 -1.77 0.87 -13.31
C TRP A 46 -1.26 2.31 -13.28
N VAL A 47 -0.43 2.71 -14.26
CA VAL A 47 0.09 4.08 -14.35
C VAL A 47 -1.05 5.08 -14.54
N GLY A 48 -2.02 4.77 -15.39
CA GLY A 48 -3.21 5.59 -15.62
C GLY A 48 -4.06 5.75 -14.37
N SER A 49 -4.28 4.69 -13.60
CA SER A 49 -5.08 4.75 -12.36
C SER A 49 -4.45 5.68 -11.33
N PHE A 50 -3.14 5.56 -11.08
CA PHE A 50 -2.44 6.49 -10.18
C PHE A 50 -2.36 7.90 -10.77
N GLY A 51 -2.07 8.02 -12.06
CA GLY A 51 -1.96 9.29 -12.77
C GLY A 51 -3.24 10.11 -12.71
N VAL A 52 -4.40 9.50 -12.97
CA VAL A 52 -5.72 10.16 -12.88
C VAL A 52 -6.01 10.63 -11.46
N ILE A 53 -5.72 9.82 -10.45
CA ILE A 53 -5.95 10.20 -9.04
C ILE A 53 -5.05 11.36 -8.63
N ILE A 54 -3.78 11.36 -9.04
CA ILE A 54 -2.84 12.45 -8.76
C ILE A 54 -3.27 13.72 -9.51
N ALA A 55 -3.58 13.63 -10.81
CA ALA A 55 -3.94 14.77 -11.65
C ALA A 55 -5.25 15.43 -11.18
N SER A 56 -6.29 14.63 -10.91
CA SER A 56 -7.58 15.13 -10.40
C SER A 56 -7.46 15.81 -9.02
N ASN A 57 -6.45 15.46 -8.23
CA ASN A 57 -6.22 16.01 -6.90
C ASN A 57 -4.95 16.88 -6.80
N PHE A 58 -4.42 17.36 -7.92
CA PHE A 58 -3.10 17.98 -7.99
C PHE A 58 -2.90 19.11 -6.96
N LYS A 59 -3.84 20.05 -6.88
CA LYS A 59 -3.78 21.18 -5.92
C LYS A 59 -3.70 20.71 -4.46
N ARG A 60 -4.42 19.63 -4.13
CA ARG A 60 -4.43 19.05 -2.79
C ARG A 60 -3.13 18.31 -2.51
N PHE A 61 -2.60 17.55 -3.49
CA PHE A 61 -1.29 16.92 -3.39
C PHE A 61 -0.17 17.95 -3.17
N ALA A 62 -0.17 19.06 -3.92
CA ALA A 62 0.78 20.14 -3.75
C ALA A 62 0.76 20.72 -2.32
N LYS A 63 -0.43 20.85 -1.72
CA LYS A 63 -0.59 21.34 -0.34
C LYS A 63 -0.07 20.33 0.71
N ILE A 64 -0.29 19.03 0.51
CA ILE A 64 0.07 18.02 1.53
C ILE A 64 1.49 17.47 1.39
N LEU A 65 2.14 17.66 0.25
CA LEU A 65 3.48 17.13 0.01
C LEU A 65 4.52 17.64 1.04
N PRO A 66 4.51 18.92 1.47
CA PRO A 66 5.37 19.39 2.55
C PRO A 66 5.15 18.64 3.87
N MET A 67 3.89 18.39 4.26
CA MET A 67 3.53 17.61 5.46
C MET A 67 4.10 16.19 5.41
N ILE A 68 3.94 15.52 4.26
CA ILE A 68 4.45 14.17 4.05
C ILE A 68 5.99 14.17 4.15
N ARG A 69 6.65 15.13 3.48
CA ARG A 69 8.10 15.31 3.56
C ARG A 69 8.57 15.57 4.99
N GLN A 70 7.84 16.37 5.76
CA GLN A 70 8.17 16.64 7.16
C GLN A 70 8.18 15.35 7.99
N ARG A 71 7.19 14.46 7.82
CA ARG A 71 7.21 13.17 8.51
C ARG A 71 8.38 12.29 8.04
N MET A 72 8.66 12.26 6.73
CA MET A 72 9.76 11.46 6.18
C MET A 72 11.16 11.94 6.63
N LYS A 73 11.32 13.22 7.01
CA LYS A 73 12.60 13.68 7.58
C LYS A 73 12.97 12.96 8.87
N ASN A 74 12.00 12.39 9.59
CA ASN A 74 12.29 11.58 10.78
C ASN A 74 13.01 10.28 10.44
N SER A 75 12.66 9.63 9.32
CA SER A 75 13.31 8.38 8.92
C SER A 75 14.75 8.55 8.46
N VAL A 76 15.15 9.77 8.06
CA VAL A 76 16.54 10.09 7.72
C VAL A 76 17.45 10.10 8.96
N LYS A 77 16.88 10.31 10.14
CA LYS A 77 17.63 10.36 11.41
C LYS A 77 17.81 9.00 12.07
N TRP A 78 17.22 7.94 11.50
CA TRP A 78 17.33 6.61 12.08
C TRP A 78 18.74 6.04 11.93
N PRO A 79 19.17 5.16 12.86
CA PRO A 79 20.38 4.39 12.65
C PRO A 79 20.33 3.61 11.32
N PRO A 80 21.44 3.52 10.57
CA PRO A 80 21.43 2.93 9.22
C PRO A 80 20.86 1.50 9.16
N HIS A 81 21.16 0.67 10.17
CA HIS A 81 20.63 -0.70 10.24
C HIS A 81 19.11 -0.74 10.43
N ILE A 82 18.52 0.23 11.14
CA ILE A 82 17.07 0.34 11.32
C ILE A 82 16.39 0.76 10.02
N SER A 83 16.99 1.72 9.30
CA SER A 83 16.54 2.11 7.97
C SER A 83 16.62 0.95 6.98
N ALA A 84 17.68 0.13 7.07
CA ALA A 84 17.83 -1.07 6.25
C ALA A 84 16.75 -2.11 6.57
N ILE A 85 16.47 -2.38 7.85
CA ILE A 85 15.38 -3.29 8.25
C ILE A 85 14.04 -2.81 7.70
N ASN A 86 13.69 -1.54 7.87
CA ASN A 86 12.47 -0.98 7.30
C ASN A 86 12.44 -1.11 5.77
N GLY A 87 13.56 -0.81 5.11
CA GLY A 87 13.73 -0.98 3.67
C GLY A 87 13.50 -2.41 3.21
N ILE A 88 14.02 -3.41 3.94
CA ILE A 88 13.80 -4.84 3.67
C ILE A 88 12.33 -5.22 3.88
N CYS A 89 11.67 -4.72 4.92
CA CYS A 89 10.25 -4.96 5.14
C CYS A 89 9.38 -4.43 3.98
N TRP A 90 9.77 -3.29 3.38
CA TRP A 90 9.10 -2.75 2.19
C TRP A 90 9.48 -3.52 0.92
N ALA A 91 10.76 -3.58 0.56
CA ALA A 91 11.22 -4.04 -0.74
C ALA A 91 11.40 -5.57 -0.83
N GLY A 92 11.77 -6.22 0.27
CA GLY A 92 12.11 -7.65 0.31
C GLY A 92 11.01 -8.53 -0.27
N PRO A 93 9.75 -8.40 0.18
CA PRO A 93 8.65 -9.19 -0.39
C PRO A 93 8.44 -8.95 -1.89
N PHE A 94 8.61 -7.73 -2.41
CA PHE A 94 8.50 -7.46 -3.85
C PHE A 94 9.68 -8.02 -4.66
N VAL A 95 10.90 -8.01 -4.10
CA VAL A 95 12.05 -8.66 -4.72
C VAL A 95 11.83 -10.17 -4.80
N ALA A 96 11.27 -10.76 -3.74
CA ALA A 96 10.98 -12.20 -3.68
C ALA A 96 9.99 -12.64 -4.77
N ILE A 97 9.13 -11.76 -5.30
CA ILE A 97 8.23 -12.07 -6.42
C ILE A 97 9.01 -12.52 -7.66
N GLY A 98 10.19 -11.94 -7.92
CA GLY A 98 11.01 -12.31 -9.07
C GLY A 98 11.53 -13.75 -9.00
N VAL A 99 11.68 -14.28 -7.78
CA VAL A 99 12.12 -15.68 -7.53
C VAL A 99 10.91 -16.61 -7.37
N PHE A 100 9.82 -16.10 -6.79
CA PHE A 100 8.63 -16.86 -6.42
C PHE A 100 7.35 -16.23 -7.01
N PRO A 101 7.18 -16.22 -8.35
CA PRO A 101 6.08 -15.52 -9.01
C PRO A 101 4.70 -16.11 -8.68
N SER A 102 4.62 -17.41 -8.38
CA SER A 102 3.38 -18.07 -7.94
C SER A 102 2.83 -17.54 -6.61
N PHE A 103 3.68 -16.89 -5.80
CA PHE A 103 3.31 -16.29 -4.52
C PHE A 103 2.98 -14.80 -4.62
N LEU A 104 2.83 -14.24 -5.83
CA LEU A 104 2.62 -12.81 -6.08
C LEU A 104 1.56 -12.19 -5.16
N GLN A 105 0.36 -12.77 -5.09
CA GLN A 105 -0.75 -12.27 -4.28
C GLN A 105 -0.40 -12.16 -2.78
N TYR A 106 0.37 -13.12 -2.27
CA TYR A 106 0.76 -13.17 -0.86
C TYR A 106 1.91 -12.23 -0.55
N LEU A 107 2.90 -12.17 -1.45
CA LEU A 107 4.08 -11.33 -1.30
C LEU A 107 3.75 -9.84 -1.39
N ILE A 108 2.75 -9.45 -2.19
CA ILE A 108 2.26 -8.06 -2.20
C ILE A 108 1.61 -7.73 -0.85
N LEU A 109 0.71 -8.58 -0.33
CA LEU A 109 0.10 -8.39 1.00
C LEU A 109 1.15 -8.34 2.11
N LEU A 110 2.15 -9.21 2.05
CA LEU A 110 3.26 -9.24 3.00
C LEU A 110 4.11 -7.96 2.93
N GLY A 111 4.44 -7.47 1.74
CA GLY A 111 5.19 -6.23 1.55
C GLY A 111 4.46 -5.01 2.09
N ILE A 112 3.17 -4.87 1.77
CA ILE A 112 2.33 -3.80 2.32
C ILE A 112 2.19 -3.94 3.84
N GLY A 113 1.98 -5.15 4.32
CA GLY A 113 1.84 -5.48 5.74
C GLY A 113 3.09 -5.13 6.56
N LEU A 114 4.21 -5.77 6.23
CA LEU A 114 5.49 -5.56 6.90
C LEU A 114 5.99 -4.13 6.74
N GLY A 115 5.89 -3.56 5.54
CA GLY A 115 6.31 -2.18 5.28
C GLY A 115 5.61 -1.17 6.19
N ASN A 116 4.28 -1.20 6.24
CA ASN A 116 3.52 -0.26 7.08
C ASN A 116 3.71 -0.53 8.59
N LEU A 117 3.70 -1.80 9.01
CA LEU A 117 3.85 -2.15 10.43
C LEU A 117 5.25 -1.82 10.95
N SER A 118 6.30 -2.14 10.18
CA SER A 118 7.68 -1.79 10.54
C SER A 118 7.87 -0.28 10.61
N THR A 119 7.36 0.48 9.63
CA THR A 119 7.44 1.94 9.65
C THR A 119 6.74 2.51 10.88
N TYR A 120 5.57 2.00 11.27
CA TYR A 120 4.91 2.41 12.52
C TYR A 120 5.76 2.13 13.76
N LEU A 121 6.22 0.88 13.94
CA LEU A 121 7.00 0.47 15.11
C LEU A 121 8.28 1.29 15.25
N ILE A 122 8.97 1.52 14.14
CA ILE A 122 10.22 2.28 14.10
C ILE A 122 9.96 3.77 14.33
N MET A 123 8.96 4.37 13.68
CA MET A 123 8.57 5.77 13.93
C MET A 123 8.21 5.99 15.40
N LYS A 124 7.49 5.05 16.02
CA LYS A 124 7.12 5.13 17.43
C LYS A 124 8.36 5.05 18.33
N LYS A 125 9.25 4.09 18.08
CA LYS A 125 10.43 3.85 18.91
C LYS A 125 11.53 4.91 18.76
N PHE A 126 11.86 5.29 17.52
CA PHE A 126 13.04 6.12 17.20
C PHE A 126 12.70 7.57 16.87
N SER A 127 11.42 7.92 16.71
CA SER A 127 10.99 9.28 16.36
C SER A 127 9.88 9.83 17.23
N ASN A 128 9.42 9.05 18.23
CA ASN A 128 8.33 9.42 19.13
C ASN A 128 7.06 9.87 18.36
N GLN A 129 6.75 9.20 17.25
CA GLN A 129 5.59 9.47 16.39
C GLN A 129 4.65 8.27 16.41
N ASP A 130 3.41 8.48 16.87
CA ASP A 130 2.40 7.42 16.99
C ASP A 130 1.47 7.40 15.77
N ASN A 131 1.98 6.91 14.63
CA ASN A 131 1.28 6.86 13.35
C ASN A 131 0.35 5.63 13.24
N LYS A 132 -0.67 5.56 14.09
CA LYS A 132 -1.58 4.39 14.18
C LYS A 132 -2.26 4.03 12.87
N GLU A 133 -2.44 4.99 11.96
CA GLU A 133 -2.96 4.72 10.61
C GLU A 133 -2.10 3.73 9.83
N GLN A 134 -0.76 3.77 9.97
CA GLN A 134 0.14 2.81 9.35
C GLN A 134 0.03 1.44 10.01
N MET A 135 -0.08 1.40 11.34
CA MET A 135 -0.32 0.16 12.07
C MET A 135 -1.59 -0.54 11.58
N ILE A 136 -2.67 0.22 11.36
CA ILE A 136 -3.94 -0.31 10.85
C ILE A 136 -3.77 -0.93 9.46
N VAL A 137 -3.14 -0.22 8.52
CA VAL A 137 -2.86 -0.77 7.18
C VAL A 137 -2.04 -2.05 7.29
N GLY A 138 -0.97 -2.02 8.09
CA GLY A 138 -0.07 -3.15 8.27
C GLY A 138 -0.76 -4.39 8.84
N CYS A 139 -1.50 -4.22 9.94
CA CYS A 139 -2.21 -5.33 10.58
C CYS A 139 -3.29 -5.93 9.69
N ILE A 140 -4.09 -5.11 9.00
CA ILE A 140 -5.14 -5.62 8.11
C ILE A 140 -4.52 -6.36 6.93
N ALA A 141 -3.46 -5.83 6.31
CA ALA A 141 -2.79 -6.50 5.19
C ALA A 141 -2.17 -7.84 5.61
N LEU A 142 -1.50 -7.92 6.77
CA LEU A 142 -0.95 -9.17 7.30
C LEU A 142 -2.05 -10.17 7.66
N ALA A 143 -3.12 -9.73 8.32
CA ALA A 143 -4.26 -10.58 8.65
C ALA A 143 -5.01 -11.09 7.40
N SER A 144 -4.88 -10.39 6.27
CA SER A 144 -5.47 -10.79 5.00
C SER A 144 -4.71 -11.92 4.30
N ILE A 145 -3.45 -12.20 4.67
CA ILE A 145 -2.66 -13.29 4.09
C ILE A 145 -3.33 -14.65 4.29
N PRO A 146 -3.68 -15.09 5.52
CA PRO A 146 -4.38 -16.37 5.71
C PRO A 146 -5.73 -16.42 5.00
N VAL A 147 -6.44 -15.29 4.90
CA VAL A 147 -7.69 -15.18 4.14
C VAL A 147 -7.46 -15.41 2.64
N ALA A 148 -6.41 -14.80 2.08
CA ALA A 148 -6.02 -15.00 0.70
C ALA A 148 -5.61 -16.46 0.42
N ILE A 149 -4.84 -17.09 1.32
CA ILE A 149 -4.45 -18.50 1.19
C ILE A 149 -5.68 -19.41 1.21
N PHE A 150 -6.61 -19.16 2.13
CA PHE A 150 -7.84 -19.94 2.23
C PHE A 150 -8.66 -19.86 0.93
N ILE A 151 -8.82 -18.66 0.37
CA ILE A 151 -9.57 -18.45 -0.86
C ILE A 151 -8.89 -19.10 -2.06
N ASP A 152 -7.58 -18.90 -2.21
CA ASP A 152 -6.80 -19.46 -3.32
C ASP A 152 -6.76 -21.00 -3.30
N THR A 153 -6.74 -21.61 -2.11
CA THR A 153 -6.65 -23.08 -1.99
C THR A 153 -7.99 -23.79 -1.96
N ARG A 154 -9.11 -23.12 -1.63
CA ARG A 154 -10.41 -23.76 -1.42
C ARG A 154 -11.55 -23.24 -2.30
N LEU A 155 -11.48 -22.01 -2.77
CA LEU A 155 -12.63 -21.33 -3.41
C LEU A 155 -12.34 -20.89 -4.85
N VAL A 156 -11.07 -20.59 -5.15
CA VAL A 156 -10.66 -20.06 -6.44
C VAL A 156 -9.78 -21.09 -7.15
N THR A 157 -10.22 -21.57 -8.31
CA THR A 157 -9.42 -22.46 -9.17
C THR A 157 -8.53 -21.71 -10.16
N LEU A 158 -8.69 -20.38 -10.27
CA LEU A 158 -8.00 -19.54 -11.25
C LEU A 158 -7.14 -18.48 -10.54
N GLN A 159 -5.82 -18.55 -10.74
CA GLN A 159 -4.81 -17.64 -10.17
C GLN A 159 -5.18 -16.16 -10.35
N ASP A 160 -5.81 -15.78 -11.47
CA ASP A 160 -6.16 -14.39 -11.78
C ASP A 160 -7.15 -13.78 -10.78
N VAL A 161 -8.14 -14.57 -10.33
CA VAL A 161 -9.12 -14.13 -9.33
C VAL A 161 -8.46 -13.93 -7.98
N ALA A 162 -7.48 -14.77 -7.60
CA ALA A 162 -6.71 -14.61 -6.37
C ALA A 162 -5.88 -13.31 -6.39
N VAL A 163 -5.31 -12.95 -7.54
CA VAL A 163 -4.56 -11.70 -7.72
C VAL A 163 -5.49 -10.49 -7.57
N VAL A 164 -6.65 -10.46 -8.24
CA VAL A 164 -7.61 -9.35 -8.09
C VAL A 164 -8.08 -9.24 -6.64
N PHE A 165 -8.43 -10.35 -6.01
CA PHE A 165 -8.90 -10.37 -4.63
C PHE A 165 -7.85 -9.81 -3.66
N SER A 166 -6.57 -10.20 -3.80
CA SER A 166 -5.49 -9.66 -2.97
C SER A 166 -5.34 -8.13 -3.09
N ARG A 167 -5.55 -7.58 -4.30
CA ARG A 167 -5.54 -6.13 -4.55
C ARG A 167 -6.72 -5.43 -3.87
N ILE A 168 -7.88 -6.06 -3.83
CA ILE A 168 -9.04 -5.55 -3.07
C ILE A 168 -8.75 -5.54 -1.57
N LEU A 169 -8.14 -6.59 -1.02
CA LEU A 169 -7.72 -6.63 0.40
C LEU A 169 -6.70 -5.52 0.75
N ILE A 170 -5.77 -5.24 -0.17
CA ILE A 170 -4.82 -4.12 -0.04
C ILE A 170 -5.57 -2.79 -0.03
N ALA A 171 -6.51 -2.60 -0.96
CA ALA A 171 -7.32 -1.39 -1.01
C ALA A 171 -8.14 -1.19 0.27
N ILE A 172 -8.71 -2.26 0.83
CA ILE A 172 -9.43 -2.21 2.11
C ILE A 172 -8.49 -1.79 3.25
N SER A 173 -7.28 -2.37 3.30
CA SER A 173 -6.26 -2.01 4.29
C SER A 173 -5.93 -0.52 4.25
N TYR A 174 -5.65 0.02 3.05
CA TYR A 174 -5.38 1.44 2.85
C TYR A 174 -6.60 2.32 3.15
N ALA A 175 -7.81 1.89 2.76
CA ALA A 175 -9.03 2.62 3.07
C ALA A 175 -9.24 2.75 4.58
N ALA A 176 -9.06 1.66 5.33
CA ALA A 176 -9.22 1.63 6.78
C ALA A 176 -8.23 2.58 7.49
N GLY A 177 -6.94 2.50 7.14
CA GLY A 177 -5.94 3.45 7.66
C GLY A 177 -6.26 4.89 7.27
N GLY A 178 -6.70 5.11 6.03
CA GLY A 178 -7.07 6.43 5.51
C GLY A 178 -8.27 7.06 6.25
N ILE A 179 -9.32 6.28 6.49
CA ILE A 179 -10.50 6.71 7.25
C ILE A 179 -10.12 7.04 8.69
N TYR A 180 -9.33 6.17 9.33
CA TYR A 180 -8.87 6.39 10.70
C TYR A 180 -8.09 7.70 10.84
N ALA A 181 -7.13 7.95 9.94
CA ALA A 181 -6.30 9.14 9.97
C ALA A 181 -7.08 10.46 9.78
N ARG A 182 -8.28 10.40 9.20
CA ARG A 182 -9.13 11.57 8.93
C ARG A 182 -10.13 11.89 10.04
N ARG A 183 -10.34 10.97 10.99
CA ARG A 183 -11.05 11.24 12.25
C ARG A 183 -10.14 12.11 13.14
#